data_AF-A0A7K4HE14-F1
#
_entry.id   AF-A0A7K4HE14-F1
#
_cell.length_a   1.000
_cell.length_b   1.000
_cell.length_c   1.000
_cell.angle_alpha   90.00
_cell.angle_beta   90.00
_cell.angle_gamma   90.00
#
_symmetry.space_group_name_H-M   'P 1'
#
loop_
_entity.id
_entity.type
_entity.pdbx_description
1 polymer ?
#
loop_
_entity_poly.entity_id
_entity_poly.type
_entity_poly.pdbx_seq_one_letter_code
_entity_poly.pdbx_strand_id
1 'polypeptide(L)'
;MSKKNVKEEDNPLMSNDTEIKRNLHVDWGRQGAVIFAYIIVLLGYFGIVANTILLDDRGLWIPFTEMDPTVLFWTYKLYPQTFYLPLFLLFFICVFLTYKEDIPHYGIKASLWLVPSLIVEGFLWYWIMLLIQCRLAPNPGICILNNLAQPFIYQFAYGEGYLNIIILYGCTFTGALSGMKLKQFVRIKRKF
;
A
#
# COMPACT_ATOMS: atom_id res chain seq x y z
N MET A 1 13.87 -30.43 -75.97
CA MET A 1 12.94 -31.40 -75.35
C MET A 1 12.60 -30.92 -73.95
N SER A 2 11.32 -31.04 -73.60
CA SER A 2 10.65 -30.56 -72.41
C SER A 2 11.28 -31.01 -71.08
N LYS A 3 11.32 -30.12 -70.09
CA LYS A 3 10.91 -30.41 -68.70
C LYS A 3 10.52 -29.09 -68.01
N LYS A 4 9.22 -28.82 -68.01
CA LYS A 4 8.53 -27.94 -67.06
C LYS A 4 8.78 -28.48 -65.65
N ASN A 5 9.33 -27.68 -64.75
CA ASN A 5 9.22 -27.94 -63.31
C ASN A 5 8.43 -26.81 -62.66
N VAL A 6 7.46 -27.26 -61.89
CA VAL A 6 6.35 -26.55 -61.28
C VAL A 6 6.82 -25.97 -59.95
N LYS A 7 6.23 -24.81 -59.62
CA LYS A 7 6.30 -24.13 -58.33
C LYS A 7 6.19 -25.09 -57.15
N GLU A 8 7.16 -25.04 -56.24
CA GLU A 8 6.91 -25.32 -54.83
C GLU A 8 6.71 -23.98 -54.13
N GLU A 9 5.52 -23.83 -53.53
CA GLU A 9 5.17 -22.71 -52.67
C GLU A 9 5.99 -22.77 -51.38
N ASP A 10 6.83 -21.75 -51.19
CA ASP A 10 7.41 -21.42 -49.89
C ASP A 10 6.28 -21.15 -48.89
N ASN A 11 6.13 -22.04 -47.90
CA ASN A 11 5.38 -21.79 -46.68
C ASN A 11 6.36 -21.36 -45.58
N PRO A 12 6.59 -20.05 -45.33
CA PRO A 12 7.36 -19.59 -44.19
C PRO A 12 6.43 -19.45 -42.97
N LEU A 13 5.87 -20.57 -42.50
CA LEU A 13 5.03 -20.60 -41.29
C LEU A 13 5.49 -21.61 -40.25
N MET A 14 6.75 -22.04 -40.33
CA MET A 14 7.39 -22.82 -39.27
C MET A 14 8.88 -22.47 -39.18
N SER A 15 9.22 -21.39 -38.50
CA SER A 15 10.54 -21.33 -37.87
C SER A 15 10.52 -20.37 -36.68
N ASN A 16 10.81 -20.96 -35.52
CA ASN A 16 11.34 -20.31 -34.32
C ASN A 16 10.33 -19.84 -33.27
N ASP A 17 9.39 -20.70 -32.90
CA ASP A 17 9.02 -20.86 -31.49
C ASP A 17 10.17 -21.58 -30.75
N THR A 18 11.36 -20.97 -30.74
CA THR A 18 12.36 -21.33 -29.74
C THR A 18 11.80 -20.87 -28.41
N GLU A 19 11.29 -21.83 -27.64
CA GLU A 19 10.96 -21.71 -26.24
C GLU A 19 12.03 -20.90 -25.51
N ILE A 20 11.83 -19.59 -25.38
CA ILE A 20 12.54 -18.77 -24.42
C ILE A 20 11.98 -19.21 -23.06
N LYS A 21 12.49 -20.34 -22.55
CA LYS A 21 12.47 -20.68 -21.13
C LYS A 21 13.29 -19.62 -20.42
N ARG A 22 12.71 -18.42 -20.27
CA ARG A 22 13.16 -17.40 -19.33
C ARG A 22 12.94 -18.03 -17.96
N ASN A 23 13.99 -18.66 -17.44
CA ASN A 23 14.05 -19.04 -16.04
C ASN A 23 13.77 -17.77 -15.23
N LEU A 24 12.57 -17.69 -14.67
CA LEU A 24 12.12 -16.61 -13.80
C LEU A 24 12.97 -16.67 -12.53
N HIS A 25 14.12 -16.00 -12.56
CA HIS A 25 14.97 -15.85 -11.39
C HIS A 25 14.29 -14.85 -10.45
N VAL A 26 13.52 -15.37 -9.50
CA VAL A 26 12.87 -14.58 -8.46
C VAL A 26 13.93 -14.17 -7.44
N ASP A 27 14.20 -12.88 -7.35
CA ASP A 27 15.14 -12.33 -6.39
C ASP A 27 14.45 -12.17 -5.02
N TRP A 28 14.45 -13.26 -4.26
CA TRP A 28 13.79 -13.38 -2.94
C TRP A 28 14.28 -12.34 -1.94
N GLY A 29 15.56 -11.92 -2.02
CA GLY A 29 16.12 -10.90 -1.12
C GLY A 29 15.45 -9.53 -1.33
N ARG A 30 15.22 -9.16 -2.60
CA ARG A 30 14.54 -7.91 -2.96
C ARG A 30 13.07 -7.93 -2.59
N GLN A 31 12.35 -9.01 -2.96
CA GLN A 31 10.92 -9.13 -2.66
C GLN A 31 10.66 -9.20 -1.15
N GLY A 32 11.52 -9.89 -0.39
CA GLY A 32 11.43 -9.96 1.06
C GLY A 32 11.54 -8.60 1.74
N ALA A 33 12.45 -7.73 1.28
CA ALA A 33 12.57 -6.38 1.83
C ALA A 33 11.33 -5.52 1.57
N VAL A 34 10.71 -5.64 0.39
CA VAL A 34 9.46 -4.96 0.07
C VAL A 34 8.34 -5.47 0.96
N ILE A 35 8.12 -6.79 1.02
CA ILE A 35 7.07 -7.40 1.85
C ILE A 35 7.23 -7.00 3.32
N PHE A 36 8.46 -7.03 3.84
CA PHE A 36 8.75 -6.63 5.21
C PHE A 36 8.44 -5.15 5.48
N ALA A 37 8.79 -4.26 4.55
CA ALA A 37 8.44 -2.85 4.63
C ALA A 37 6.92 -2.64 4.63
N TYR A 38 6.18 -3.40 3.80
CA TYR A 38 4.72 -3.41 3.84
C TYR A 38 4.23 -3.83 5.22
N ILE A 39 4.68 -4.96 5.76
CA ILE A 39 4.26 -5.43 7.09
C ILE A 39 4.52 -4.39 8.19
N ILE A 40 5.69 -3.72 8.17
CA ILE A 40 5.99 -2.65 9.13
C ILE A 40 5.03 -1.48 8.98
N VAL A 41 4.71 -1.08 7.75
CA VAL A 41 3.77 0.00 7.51
C VAL A 41 2.38 -0.42 7.97
N LEU A 42 1.89 -1.59 7.59
CA LEU A 42 0.57 -2.10 7.98
C LEU A 42 0.45 -2.16 9.51
N LEU A 43 1.32 -2.94 10.18
CA LEU A 43 1.26 -3.14 11.63
C LEU A 43 1.67 -1.90 12.43
N GLY A 44 2.68 -1.17 11.98
CA GLY A 44 3.19 0.00 12.67
C GLY A 44 2.25 1.20 12.52
N TYR A 45 1.84 1.53 11.30
CA TYR A 45 0.98 2.68 11.03
C TYR A 45 -0.38 2.50 11.71
N PHE A 46 -1.07 1.39 11.43
CA PHE A 46 -2.36 1.12 12.06
C PHE A 46 -2.22 0.71 13.52
N GLY A 47 -1.09 0.14 13.96
CA GLY A 47 -0.84 -0.11 15.37
C GLY A 47 -0.78 1.17 16.19
N ILE A 48 -0.10 2.21 15.69
CA ILE A 48 -0.06 3.52 16.36
C ILE A 48 -1.46 4.15 16.37
N VAL A 49 -2.14 4.16 15.21
CA VAL A 49 -3.49 4.71 15.07
C VAL A 49 -4.47 3.98 16.00
N ALA A 50 -4.48 2.65 15.98
CA ALA A 50 -5.34 1.83 16.83
C ALA A 50 -5.05 2.07 18.31
N ASN A 51 -3.78 2.16 18.72
CA ASN A 51 -3.43 2.44 20.12
C ASN A 51 -3.96 3.80 20.61
N THR A 52 -4.08 4.78 19.72
CA THR A 52 -4.66 6.09 20.06
C THR A 52 -6.17 6.15 20.07
N ILE A 53 -6.85 5.33 19.26
CA ILE A 53 -8.32 5.38 19.20
C ILE A 53 -8.94 4.40 20.22
N LEU A 54 -8.24 3.32 20.53
CA LEU A 54 -8.77 2.26 21.39
C LEU A 54 -8.54 2.53 22.88
N LEU A 55 -7.75 3.53 23.25
CA LEU A 55 -7.46 3.86 24.64
C LEU A 55 -8.01 5.25 25.00
N ASP A 56 -8.76 5.32 26.09
CA ASP A 56 -9.24 6.57 26.70
C ASP A 56 -8.09 7.29 27.45
N ASP A 57 -8.33 8.52 27.90
CA ASP A 57 -7.41 9.34 28.71
C ASP A 57 -6.95 8.63 30.00
N ARG A 58 -7.70 7.61 30.43
CA ARG A 58 -7.42 6.75 31.60
C ARG A 58 -6.68 5.46 31.26
N GLY A 59 -6.33 5.24 29.99
CA GLY A 59 -5.71 4.02 29.48
C GLY A 59 -6.66 2.82 29.42
N LEU A 60 -7.97 3.06 29.43
CA LEU A 60 -8.99 2.01 29.35
C LEU A 60 -9.43 1.80 27.90
N TRP A 61 -9.79 0.56 27.57
CA TRP A 61 -10.27 0.22 26.24
C TRP A 61 -11.64 0.82 25.96
N ILE A 62 -11.75 1.64 24.90
CA ILE A 62 -13.01 2.27 24.47
C ILE A 62 -13.80 1.26 23.61
N PRO A 63 -15.10 1.03 23.91
CA PRO A 63 -15.95 0.21 23.05
C PRO A 63 -16.19 0.91 21.71
N PHE A 64 -16.25 0.14 20.62
CA PHE A 64 -16.39 0.69 19.26
C PHE A 64 -17.63 1.59 19.06
N THR A 65 -18.68 1.43 19.87
CA THR A 65 -19.86 2.32 19.85
C THR A 65 -19.57 3.76 20.22
N GLU A 66 -18.49 4.00 20.96
CA GLU A 66 -18.07 5.32 21.43
C GLU A 66 -16.88 5.86 20.62
N MET A 67 -16.28 5.01 19.78
CA MET A 67 -15.20 5.39 18.88
C MET A 67 -15.76 6.12 17.66
N ASP A 68 -15.10 7.21 17.25
CA ASP A 68 -15.37 7.85 15.95
C ASP A 68 -14.76 6.99 14.82
N PRO A 69 -15.58 6.32 13.99
CA PRO A 69 -15.08 5.44 12.93
C PRO A 69 -14.41 6.23 11.79
N THR A 70 -14.67 7.53 11.67
CA THR A 70 -14.09 8.36 10.61
C THR A 70 -12.57 8.46 10.71
N VAL A 71 -12.04 8.27 11.93
CA VAL A 71 -10.61 8.34 12.21
C VAL A 71 -9.80 7.26 11.50
N LEU A 72 -10.40 6.11 11.19
CA LEU A 72 -9.76 5.04 10.39
C LEU A 72 -9.51 5.46 8.94
N PHE A 73 -10.31 6.38 8.41
CA PHE A 73 -10.23 6.88 7.03
C PHE A 73 -9.52 8.23 6.96
N TRP A 74 -9.67 9.04 7.99
CA TRP A 74 -9.13 10.39 8.11
C TRP A 74 -8.02 10.44 9.14
N THR A 75 -7.05 9.54 8.98
CA THR A 75 -5.95 9.32 9.94
C THR A 75 -5.15 10.59 10.24
N TYR A 76 -5.18 11.58 9.34
CA TYR A 76 -4.55 12.88 9.56
C TYR A 76 -5.06 13.62 10.81
N LYS A 77 -6.30 13.37 11.24
CA LYS A 77 -6.85 13.96 12.48
C LYS A 77 -6.06 13.55 13.72
N LEU A 78 -5.44 12.37 13.69
CA LEU A 78 -4.63 11.85 14.80
C LEU A 78 -3.17 12.26 14.75
N TYR A 79 -2.68 12.83 13.64
CA TYR A 79 -1.27 13.13 13.52
C TYR A 79 -0.77 14.09 14.61
N PRO A 80 -1.48 15.19 14.96
CA PRO A 80 -1.04 16.04 16.06
C PRO A 80 -0.95 15.29 17.40
N GLN A 81 -1.92 14.42 17.70
CA GLN A 81 -1.98 13.64 18.94
C GLN A 81 -0.89 12.57 19.03
N THR A 82 -0.51 12.01 17.87
CA THR A 82 0.54 10.99 17.76
C THR A 82 1.91 11.59 17.47
N PHE A 83 2.10 12.92 17.61
CA PHE A 83 3.34 13.62 17.24
C PHE A 83 3.82 13.30 15.81
N TYR A 84 2.87 13.11 14.90
CA TYR A 84 3.07 12.78 13.49
C TYR A 84 3.82 11.46 13.27
N LEU A 85 3.88 10.58 14.28
CA LEU A 85 4.66 9.34 14.25
C LEU A 85 4.23 8.37 13.14
N PRO A 86 2.93 8.16 12.84
CA PRO A 86 2.53 7.35 11.68
C PRO A 86 3.06 7.92 10.35
N LEU A 87 3.04 9.25 10.21
CA LEU A 87 3.51 9.94 9.01
C LEU A 87 5.03 9.87 8.87
N PHE A 88 5.77 10.00 9.97
CA PHE A 88 7.22 9.78 9.97
C PHE A 88 7.60 8.34 9.66
N LEU A 89 6.88 7.35 10.23
CA LEU A 89 7.09 5.94 9.92
C LEU A 89 6.92 5.69 8.41
N LEU A 90 5.82 6.17 7.83
CA LEU A 90 5.56 6.06 6.39
C LEU A 90 6.66 6.73 5.56
N PHE A 91 7.08 7.94 5.94
CA PHE A 91 8.15 8.68 5.29
C PHE A 91 9.47 7.89 5.30
N PHE A 92 9.91 7.40 6.46
CA PHE A 92 11.18 6.67 6.58
C PHE A 92 11.15 5.32 5.85
N ILE A 93 10.01 4.63 5.84
CA ILE A 93 9.88 3.39 5.07
C ILE A 93 9.97 3.69 3.56
N CYS A 94 9.37 4.78 3.08
CA CYS A 94 9.48 5.16 1.66
C CYS A 94 10.92 5.54 1.28
N VAL A 95 11.63 6.25 2.18
CA VAL A 95 13.07 6.53 2.04
C VAL A 95 13.86 5.22 1.94
N PHE A 96 13.62 4.29 2.86
CA PHE A 96 14.31 3.01 2.93
C PHE A 96 14.08 2.15 1.68
N LEU A 97 12.81 1.99 1.26
CA LEU A 97 12.43 1.26 0.05
C LEU A 97 13.13 1.81 -1.18
N THR A 98 13.10 3.13 -1.37
CA THR A 98 13.72 3.76 -2.54
C THR A 98 15.25 3.72 -2.50
N TYR A 99 15.84 3.80 -1.30
CA TYR A 99 17.29 3.70 -1.13
C TYR A 99 17.81 2.29 -1.44
N LYS A 100 17.09 1.25 -1.00
CA LYS A 100 17.45 -0.16 -1.19
C LYS A 100 17.27 -0.64 -2.62
N GLU A 101 16.28 -0.13 -3.35
CA GLU A 101 16.02 -0.53 -4.73
C GLU A 101 17.13 -0.10 -5.69
N ASP A 102 17.59 -0.99 -6.57
CA ASP A 102 18.70 -0.73 -7.49
C ASP A 102 18.43 0.45 -8.42
N ILE A 103 17.23 0.47 -8.97
CA ILE A 103 16.69 1.52 -9.84
C ILE A 103 15.67 2.32 -9.02
N PRO A 104 15.95 3.59 -8.69
CA PRO A 104 15.09 4.40 -7.81
C PRO A 104 13.65 4.53 -8.27
N HIS A 105 13.40 4.44 -9.59
CA HIS A 105 12.04 4.53 -10.13
C HIS A 105 11.14 3.37 -9.65
N TYR A 106 11.68 2.16 -9.50
CA TYR A 106 10.91 1.04 -8.95
C TYR A 106 10.60 1.25 -7.47
N GLY A 107 11.55 1.82 -6.71
CA GLY A 107 11.33 2.23 -5.33
C GLY A 107 10.20 3.24 -5.18
N ILE A 108 10.21 4.31 -5.99
CA ILE A 108 9.14 5.32 -6.01
C ILE A 108 7.79 4.66 -6.34
N LYS A 109 7.74 3.79 -7.36
CA LYS A 109 6.51 3.08 -7.73
C LYS A 109 6.00 2.22 -6.56
N ALA A 110 6.89 1.47 -5.90
CA ALA A 110 6.53 0.63 -4.76
C ALA A 110 6.04 1.46 -3.56
N SER A 111 6.65 2.62 -3.29
CA SER A 111 6.22 3.54 -2.25
C SER A 111 4.85 4.15 -2.53
N LEU A 112 4.54 4.51 -3.77
CA LEU A 112 3.23 5.03 -4.15
C LEU A 112 2.12 3.96 -4.01
N TRP A 113 2.46 2.68 -4.21
CA TRP A 113 1.53 1.56 -4.00
C TRP A 113 1.17 1.32 -2.53
N LEU A 114 1.95 1.86 -1.57
CA LEU A 114 1.58 1.80 -0.15
C LEU A 114 0.28 2.57 0.14
N VAL A 115 -0.02 3.64 -0.61
CA VAL A 115 -1.21 4.47 -0.34
C VAL A 115 -2.52 3.70 -0.58
N PRO A 116 -2.75 3.07 -1.74
CA PRO A 116 -3.92 2.20 -1.93
C PRO A 116 -3.99 1.07 -0.89
N SER A 117 -2.86 0.47 -0.52
CA SER A 117 -2.82 -0.59 0.49
C SER A 117 -3.27 -0.10 1.87
N LEU A 118 -2.81 1.08 2.30
CA LEU A 118 -3.26 1.71 3.55
C LEU A 118 -4.76 2.02 3.54
N ILE A 119 -5.29 2.48 2.40
CA ILE A 119 -6.74 2.74 2.27
C ILE A 119 -7.51 1.42 2.40
N VAL A 120 -7.13 0.38 1.65
CA VAL A 120 -7.79 -0.93 1.72
C VAL A 120 -7.71 -1.51 3.14
N GLU A 121 -6.59 -1.32 3.84
CA GLU A 121 -6.45 -1.74 5.22
C GLU A 121 -7.42 -1.01 6.16
N GLY A 122 -7.62 0.30 5.99
CA GLY A 122 -8.64 1.04 6.73
C GLY A 122 -10.06 0.48 6.54
N PHE A 123 -10.37 0.05 5.31
CA PHE A 123 -11.65 -0.62 5.00
C PHE A 123 -11.75 -1.99 5.70
N LEU A 124 -10.68 -2.79 5.63
CA LEU A 124 -10.64 -4.09 6.31
C LEU A 124 -10.79 -3.93 7.82
N TRP A 125 -10.11 -2.96 8.43
CA TRP A 125 -10.18 -2.71 9.86
C TRP A 125 -11.57 -2.27 10.30
N TYR A 126 -12.21 -1.38 9.54
CA TYR A 126 -13.59 -1.01 9.77
C TYR A 126 -14.54 -2.22 9.69
N TRP A 127 -14.40 -3.08 8.68
CA TRP A 127 -15.27 -4.26 8.56
C TRP A 127 -15.03 -5.28 9.67
N ILE A 128 -13.79 -5.48 10.12
CA ILE A 128 -13.48 -6.32 11.28
C ILE A 128 -14.18 -5.76 12.53
N MET A 129 -14.08 -4.45 12.77
CA MET A 129 -14.73 -3.80 13.91
C MET A 129 -16.26 -3.91 13.81
N LEU A 130 -16.83 -3.70 12.61
CA LEU A 130 -18.27 -3.86 12.36
C LEU A 130 -18.75 -5.28 12.64
N LEU A 131 -17.99 -6.30 12.21
CA LEU A 131 -18.33 -7.70 12.48
C LEU A 131 -18.36 -8.00 13.98
N ILE A 132 -17.38 -7.50 14.73
CA ILE A 132 -17.32 -7.67 16.19
C ILE A 132 -18.51 -6.97 16.85
N GLN A 133 -18.83 -5.74 16.45
CA GLN A 133 -19.93 -4.98 17.02
C GLN A 133 -21.29 -5.60 16.71
N CYS A 134 -21.58 -5.88 15.43
CA CYS A 134 -22.87 -6.42 15.01
C CYS A 134 -23.15 -7.80 15.59
N ARG A 135 -22.13 -8.55 16.05
CA ARG A 135 -22.33 -9.83 16.76
C ARG A 135 -23.15 -9.68 18.05
N LEU A 136 -23.12 -8.51 18.68
CA LEU A 136 -23.86 -8.22 19.91
C LEU A 136 -25.25 -7.63 19.63
N ALA A 137 -25.58 -7.34 18.38
CA ALA A 137 -26.86 -6.77 17.98
C ALA A 137 -27.96 -7.84 17.93
N PRO A 138 -29.23 -7.49 18.22
CA PRO A 138 -30.35 -8.44 18.17
C PRO A 138 -30.59 -9.02 16.77
N ASN A 139 -30.18 -8.32 15.71
CA ASN A 139 -30.28 -8.76 14.31
C ASN A 139 -28.95 -8.50 13.56
N PRO A 140 -27.96 -9.42 13.65
CA PRO A 140 -26.61 -9.19 13.13
C PRO A 140 -26.59 -9.00 11.61
N GLY A 141 -27.41 -9.74 10.86
CA GLY A 141 -27.44 -9.66 9.39
C GLY A 141 -27.88 -8.29 8.86
N ILE A 142 -28.93 -7.71 9.45
CA ILE A 142 -29.43 -6.39 9.07
C ILE A 142 -28.43 -5.30 9.48
N CYS A 143 -27.79 -5.44 10.64
CA CYS A 143 -26.74 -4.54 11.12
C CYS A 143 -25.57 -4.46 10.13
N ILE A 144 -25.06 -5.62 9.67
CA ILE A 144 -23.95 -5.67 8.72
C ILE A 144 -24.37 -5.07 7.37
N LEU A 145 -25.54 -5.48 6.85
CA LEU A 145 -26.02 -5.02 5.54
C LEU A 145 -26.16 -3.49 5.46
N ASN A 146 -26.72 -2.87 6.51
CA ASN A 146 -26.95 -1.43 6.55
C ASN A 146 -25.66 -0.60 6.65
N ASN A 147 -24.60 -1.16 7.24
CA ASN A 147 -23.35 -0.43 7.50
C ASN A 147 -22.20 -0.80 6.56
N LEU A 148 -22.38 -1.80 5.69
CA LEU A 148 -21.33 -2.29 4.80
C LEU A 148 -20.76 -1.20 3.86
N ALA A 149 -21.61 -0.25 3.44
CA ALA A 149 -21.26 0.81 2.52
C ALA A 149 -20.59 2.03 3.20
N GLN A 150 -20.62 2.14 4.53
CA GLN A 150 -20.10 3.32 5.24
C GLN A 150 -18.64 3.67 4.93
N PRO A 151 -17.69 2.72 4.81
CA PRO A 151 -16.30 3.01 4.44
C PRO A 151 -16.17 3.79 3.14
N PHE A 152 -16.97 3.44 2.13
CA PHE A 152 -16.97 4.13 0.85
C PHE A 152 -17.47 5.56 0.99
N ILE A 153 -18.50 5.76 1.83
CA ILE A 153 -19.03 7.09 2.13
C ILE A 153 -17.95 7.93 2.82
N TYR A 154 -17.32 7.41 3.89
CA TYR A 154 -16.25 8.13 4.60
C TYR A 154 -15.04 8.45 3.72
N GLN A 155 -14.66 7.54 2.83
CA GLN A 155 -13.48 7.72 1.99
C GLN A 155 -13.73 8.60 0.76
N PHE A 156 -14.91 8.52 0.14
CA PHE A 156 -15.15 9.11 -1.18
C PHE A 156 -16.29 10.12 -1.24
N ALA A 157 -17.20 10.17 -0.26
CA ALA A 157 -18.29 11.15 -0.24
C ALA A 157 -17.92 12.47 0.48
N TYR A 158 -16.83 12.47 1.25
CA TYR A 158 -16.37 13.61 2.04
C TYR A 158 -15.03 14.15 1.54
N GLY A 159 -14.83 15.47 1.63
CA GLY A 159 -13.60 16.15 1.20
C GLY A 159 -12.37 15.72 2.02
N GLU A 160 -12.59 15.37 3.29
CA GLU A 160 -11.61 14.88 4.24
C GLU A 160 -10.96 13.56 3.77
N GLY A 161 -11.73 12.70 3.10
CA GLY A 161 -11.21 11.47 2.51
C GLY A 161 -10.17 11.76 1.41
N TYR A 162 -10.46 12.71 0.52
CA TYR A 162 -9.52 13.15 -0.52
C TYR A 162 -8.32 13.89 0.06
N LEU A 163 -8.52 14.71 1.10
CA LEU A 163 -7.43 15.37 1.79
C LEU A 163 -6.46 14.34 2.40
N ASN A 164 -6.97 13.29 3.04
CA ASN A 164 -6.16 12.21 3.57
C ASN A 164 -5.34 11.52 2.45
N ILE A 165 -5.97 11.23 1.29
CA ILE A 165 -5.28 10.66 0.12
C ILE A 165 -4.13 11.56 -0.35
N ILE A 166 -4.36 12.87 -0.45
CA ILE A 166 -3.34 13.85 -0.86
C ILE A 166 -2.17 13.86 0.13
N ILE A 167 -2.46 13.85 1.44
CA ILE A 167 -1.41 13.83 2.47
C ILE A 167 -0.57 12.55 2.38
N LEU A 168 -1.22 11.39 2.23
CA LEU A 168 -0.53 10.10 2.09
C LEU A 168 0.35 10.06 0.83
N TYR A 169 -0.16 10.51 -0.32
CA TYR A 169 0.63 10.59 -1.55
C TYR A 169 1.78 11.61 -1.43
N GLY A 170 1.53 12.77 -0.83
CA GLY A 170 2.57 13.77 -0.59
C GLY A 170 3.69 13.23 0.29
N CYS A 171 3.36 12.54 1.38
CA CYS A 171 4.32 11.92 2.28
C CYS A 171 5.12 10.80 1.59
N THR A 172 4.43 9.85 0.94
CA THR A 172 5.11 8.73 0.25
C THR A 172 6.01 9.21 -0.88
N PHE A 173 5.56 10.20 -1.67
CA PHE A 173 6.33 10.78 -2.76
C PHE A 173 7.56 11.54 -2.25
N THR A 174 7.42 12.40 -1.25
CA THR A 174 8.55 13.15 -0.66
C THR A 174 9.56 12.23 0.03
N GLY A 175 9.10 11.18 0.72
CA GLY A 175 9.97 10.15 1.28
C GLY A 175 10.75 9.40 0.20
N ALA A 176 10.08 8.97 -0.87
CA ALA A 176 10.73 8.27 -1.97
C ALA A 176 11.77 9.16 -2.70
N LEU A 177 11.44 10.43 -2.97
CA LEU A 177 12.39 11.39 -3.55
C LEU A 177 13.61 11.60 -2.66
N SER A 178 13.41 11.69 -1.34
CA SER A 178 14.49 11.82 -0.36
C SER A 178 15.41 10.59 -0.38
N GLY A 179 14.85 9.38 -0.45
CA GLY A 179 15.63 8.14 -0.60
C GLY A 179 16.45 8.09 -1.89
N MET A 180 15.88 8.55 -3.01
CA MET A 180 16.60 8.68 -4.29
C MET A 180 17.77 9.65 -4.18
N LYS A 181 17.57 10.84 -3.62
CA LYS A 181 18.62 11.86 -3.44
C LYS A 181 19.72 11.38 -2.50
N LEU A 182 19.36 10.73 -1.40
CA LEU A 182 20.32 10.12 -0.47
C LEU A 182 21.19 9.08 -1.17
N LYS A 183 20.59 8.22 -2.01
CA LYS A 183 21.33 7.22 -2.79
C LYS A 183 22.29 7.86 -3.78
N GLN A 184 21.87 8.92 -4.49
CA GLN A 184 22.73 9.68 -5.40
C GLN A 184 23.92 10.29 -4.67
N PHE A 185 23.69 10.90 -3.51
CA PHE A 185 24.73 11.51 -2.69
C PHE A 185 25.79 10.48 -2.23
N VAL A 186 25.36 9.33 -1.72
CA VAL A 186 26.28 8.25 -1.29
C VAL A 186 27.10 7.71 -2.47
N ARG A 187 26.49 7.56 -3.66
CA ARG A 187 27.21 7.11 -4.87
C ARG A 187 28.27 8.11 -5.32
N ILE A 188 27.99 9.41 -5.23
CA ILE A 188 28.98 10.46 -5.54
C ILE A 188 30.14 10.35 -4.55
N LYS A 189 29.86 10.31 -3.23
CA LYS A 189 30.88 10.22 -2.18
C LYS A 189 31.75 8.96 -2.23
N ARG A 190 31.27 7.84 -2.80
CA ARG A 190 32.08 6.62 -2.97
C ARG A 190 32.99 6.63 -4.19
N LYS A 191 32.74 7.51 -5.16
CA LYS A 191 33.57 7.64 -6.37
C LYS A 191 34.73 8.61 -6.17
N PHE A 192 34.64 9.46 -5.16
CA PHE A 192 35.71 10.33 -4.67
C PHE A 192 36.33 9.72 -3.42
#